data_AF-A0A9E2B764-F1
#
_entry.id   AF-A0A9E2B764-F1
#
_cell.length_a   1.000
_cell.length_b   1.000
_cell.length_c   1.000
_cell.angle_alpha   90.00
_cell.angle_beta   90.00
_cell.angle_gamma   90.00
#
_symmetry.space_group_name_H-M   'P 1'
#
loop_
_entity.id
_entity.type
_entity.pdbx_description
1 polymer ?
#
loop_
_entity_poly.entity_id
_entity_poly.type
_entity_poly.pdbx_seq_one_letter_code
_entity_poly.pdbx_strand_id
1 'polypeptide(L)'
;SLILVAAVMIYYDVQPTRQMVYLPVFFLLMIITPLSVGLWLASLAIRFRDVQIVMGYFMRMAIYLVPVMYPTETVPDEVRSLYILNPFVGVIEGFNACLLGKPLYMDSLLTSAVISTVLLLTGLFYFKRMERVIVDVV
;
A
#
# COMPACT_ATOMS: atom_id res chain seq x y z
N SER A 1 11.40 -11.79 -4.54
CA SER A 1 10.18 -11.21 -5.13
C SER A 1 10.40 -10.73 -6.56
N LEU A 2 11.29 -9.76 -6.84
CA LEU A 2 11.60 -9.29 -8.20
C LEU A 2 12.02 -10.40 -9.19
N ILE A 3 12.78 -11.39 -8.73
CA ILE A 3 13.18 -12.56 -9.53
C ILE A 3 11.96 -13.39 -9.97
N LEU A 4 10.95 -13.52 -9.11
CA LEU A 4 9.70 -14.23 -9.41
C LEU A 4 8.88 -13.44 -10.44
N VAL A 5 8.80 -12.12 -10.31
CA VAL A 5 8.14 -11.26 -11.30
C VAL A 5 8.83 -11.40 -12.67
N ALA A 6 10.16 -11.36 -12.72
CA ALA A 6 10.92 -11.57 -13.95
C ALA A 6 10.67 -12.97 -14.56
N ALA A 7 10.65 -14.02 -13.73
CA ALA A 7 10.36 -15.38 -14.17
C ALA A 7 8.93 -15.52 -14.75
N VAL A 8 7.94 -14.87 -14.13
CA VAL A 8 6.55 -14.85 -14.61
C VAL A 8 6.44 -14.08 -15.92
N MET A 9 7.14 -12.97 -16.09
CA MET A 9 7.12 -12.21 -17.35
C MET A 9 7.71 -13.00 -18.52
N ILE A 10 8.79 -13.76 -18.27
CA ILE A 10 9.38 -14.66 -19.27
C ILE A 10 8.41 -15.81 -19.60
N TYR A 11 7.68 -16.32 -18.61
CA TYR A 11 6.71 -17.40 -18.81
C TYR A 11 5.44 -16.94 -19.56
N TYR A 12 4.96 -15.71 -19.33
CA TYR A 12 3.75 -15.17 -19.94
C TYR A 12 3.99 -14.33 -21.21
N ASP A 13 5.22 -14.28 -21.72
CA ASP A 13 5.62 -13.55 -22.94
C ASP A 13 5.16 -12.07 -22.93
N VAL A 14 5.18 -11.46 -21.74
CA VAL A 14 4.74 -10.08 -21.54
C VAL A 14 5.82 -9.15 -22.09
N GLN A 15 5.50 -8.44 -23.17
CA GLN A 15 6.42 -7.47 -23.75
C GLN A 15 6.73 -6.37 -22.73
N PRO A 16 8.03 -6.10 -22.47
CA PRO A 16 8.41 -5.08 -21.51
C PRO A 16 7.91 -3.71 -21.96
N THR A 17 6.91 -3.19 -21.25
CA THR A 17 6.32 -1.88 -21.52
C THR A 17 7.27 -0.79 -21.00
N ARG A 18 7.33 0.39 -21.65
CA ARG A 18 8.18 1.54 -21.23
C ARG A 18 8.00 1.94 -19.76
N GLN A 19 6.86 1.60 -19.18
CA GLN A 19 6.50 1.86 -17.78
C GLN A 19 7.27 0.98 -16.77
N MET A 20 7.97 -0.08 -17.20
CA MET A 20 8.78 -0.93 -16.31
C MET A 20 9.90 -0.17 -15.59
N VAL A 21 10.31 0.99 -16.08
CA VAL A 21 11.29 1.86 -15.38
C VAL A 21 10.78 2.31 -14.00
N TYR A 22 9.46 2.42 -13.83
CA TYR A 22 8.83 2.82 -12.57
C TYR A 22 8.57 1.66 -11.61
N LEU A 23 8.79 0.41 -12.04
CA LEU A 23 8.63 -0.80 -11.24
C LEU A 23 9.35 -0.75 -9.87
N PRO A 24 10.62 -0.30 -9.74
CA PRO A 24 11.27 -0.15 -8.44
C PRO A 24 10.55 0.84 -7.51
N VAL A 25 9.96 1.92 -8.05
CA VAL A 25 9.21 2.90 -7.25
C VAL A 25 7.93 2.28 -6.69
N PHE A 26 7.19 1.52 -7.50
CA PHE A 26 6.00 0.82 -7.03
C PHE A 26 6.32 -0.26 -6.01
N PHE A 27 7.47 -0.94 -6.16
CA PHE A 27 7.97 -1.86 -5.14
C PHE A 27 8.26 -1.16 -3.80
N LEU A 28 8.88 0.01 -3.83
CA LEU A 28 9.10 0.79 -2.61
C LEU A 28 7.77 1.20 -1.96
N LEU A 29 6.81 1.70 -2.74
CA LEU A 29 5.48 2.04 -2.23
C LEU A 29 4.73 0.82 -1.67
N MET A 30 4.88 -0.36 -2.30
CA MET A 30 4.32 -1.61 -1.81
C MET A 30 4.90 -2.03 -0.44
N ILE A 31 6.13 -1.65 -0.12
CA ILE A 31 6.74 -1.92 1.19
C ILE A 31 6.31 -0.85 2.19
N ILE A 32 6.39 0.43 1.81
CA ILE A 32 6.12 1.57 2.69
C ILE A 32 4.67 1.58 3.16
N THR A 33 3.71 1.28 2.27
CA THR A 33 2.28 1.35 2.57
C THR A 33 1.87 0.40 3.71
N PRO A 34 2.05 -0.93 3.62
CA PRO A 34 1.75 -1.84 4.72
C PRO A 34 2.65 -1.62 5.94
N LEU A 35 3.89 -1.18 5.76
CA LEU A 35 4.76 -0.82 6.90
C LEU A 35 4.17 0.33 7.72
N SER A 36 3.69 1.38 7.06
CA SER A 36 3.07 2.53 7.72
C SER A 36 1.82 2.15 8.51
N VAL A 37 0.93 1.36 7.91
CA VAL A 37 -0.28 0.84 8.57
C VAL A 37 0.09 -0.11 9.71
N GLY A 38 1.09 -0.96 9.50
CA GLY A 38 1.61 -1.87 10.54
C GLY A 38 2.17 -1.15 11.75
N LEU A 39 2.91 -0.04 11.55
CA LEU A 39 3.42 0.79 12.65
C LEU A 39 2.29 1.41 13.47
N TRP A 40 1.25 1.92 12.80
CA TRP A 40 0.05 2.40 13.46
C TRP A 40 -0.63 1.30 14.28
N LEU A 41 -0.90 0.15 13.67
CA LEU A 41 -1.55 -0.97 14.36
C LEU A 41 -0.72 -1.50 15.53
N ALA A 42 0.61 -1.62 15.37
CA ALA A 42 1.51 -2.05 16.43
C ALA A 42 1.49 -1.09 17.62
N SER A 43 1.52 0.21 17.36
CA SER A 43 1.45 1.22 18.41
C SER A 43 0.09 1.21 19.16
N LEU A 44 -1.02 0.98 18.45
CA LEU A 44 -2.33 0.84 19.08
C LEU A 44 -2.43 -0.46 19.89
N ALA A 45 -1.87 -1.55 19.39
CA ALA A 45 -1.86 -2.86 20.05
C ALA A 45 -1.09 -2.84 21.39
N ILE A 46 -0.05 -2.02 21.51
CA ILE A 46 0.67 -1.82 22.77
C ILE A 46 -0.24 -1.15 23.82
N ARG A 47 -1.05 -0.17 23.39
CA ARG A 47 -1.93 0.57 24.29
C ARG A 47 -3.23 -0.18 24.62
N PHE A 48 -3.74 -0.97 23.69
CA PHE A 48 -5.03 -1.64 23.79
C PHE A 48 -4.91 -3.13 23.42
N ARG A 49 -5.06 -4.02 24.41
CA ARG A 49 -5.05 -5.48 24.19
C ARG A 49 -6.10 -5.95 23.18
N ASP A 50 -7.24 -5.28 23.11
CA ASP A 50 -8.35 -5.64 22.22
C ASP A 50 -8.01 -5.46 20.74
N VAL A 51 -7.09 -4.53 20.41
CA VAL A 51 -6.67 -4.26 19.03
C VAL A 51 -5.96 -5.49 18.43
N GLN A 52 -5.23 -6.27 19.25
CA GLN A 52 -4.58 -7.50 18.76
C GLN A 52 -5.58 -8.54 18.29
N ILE A 53 -6.72 -8.66 18.98
CA ILE A 53 -7.79 -9.61 18.63
C ILE A 53 -8.52 -9.13 17.36
N VAL A 54 -8.85 -7.84 17.30
CA VAL A 54 -9.55 -7.23 16.16
C VAL A 54 -8.70 -7.25 14.88
N MET A 55 -7.38 -7.14 15.00
CA MET A 55 -6.45 -7.12 13.86
C MET A 55 -6.57 -8.38 12.98
N GLY A 56 -6.78 -9.56 13.58
CA GLY A 56 -6.97 -10.81 12.81
C GLY A 56 -8.20 -10.77 11.90
N TYR A 57 -9.30 -10.17 12.36
CA TYR A 57 -10.51 -9.97 11.54
C TYR A 57 -10.33 -8.85 10.53
N PHE A 58 -9.67 -7.76 10.94
CA PHE A 58 -9.38 -6.62 10.08
C PHE A 58 -8.55 -7.02 8.85
N MET A 59 -7.52 -7.85 9.03
CA MET A 59 -6.70 -8.32 7.91
C MET A 59 -7.50 -9.12 6.86
N ARG A 60 -8.54 -9.86 7.29
CA ARG A 60 -9.44 -10.55 6.36
C ARG A 60 -10.33 -9.58 5.60
N MET A 61 -10.83 -8.55 6.29
CA MET A 61 -11.65 -7.50 5.68
C MET A 61 -10.82 -6.56 4.78
N ALA A 62 -9.53 -6.38 5.07
CA ALA A 62 -8.63 -5.49 4.35
C ALA A 62 -8.57 -5.81 2.85
N ILE A 63 -8.72 -7.08 2.45
CA ILE A 63 -8.75 -7.48 1.04
C ILE A 63 -9.90 -6.79 0.28
N TYR A 64 -11.05 -6.55 0.93
CA TYR A 64 -12.20 -5.86 0.33
C TYR A 64 -12.05 -4.34 0.31
N LEU A 65 -11.20 -3.78 1.18
CA LEU A 65 -10.87 -2.36 1.21
C LEU A 65 -9.83 -1.97 0.17
N VAL A 66 -9.04 -2.95 -0.29
CA VAL A 66 -7.98 -2.75 -1.27
C VAL A 66 -8.57 -2.90 -2.68
N PRO A 67 -8.10 -2.10 -3.65
CA PRO A 67 -8.61 -2.07 -5.03
C PRO A 67 -8.15 -3.28 -5.86
N VAL A 68 -8.20 -4.49 -5.30
CA VAL A 68 -7.92 -5.76 -6.02
C VAL A 68 -9.13 -6.18 -6.83
N MET A 69 -10.34 -6.01 -6.28
CA MET A 69 -11.58 -6.51 -6.90
C MET A 69 -12.21 -5.54 -7.91
N TYR A 70 -11.93 -4.24 -7.80
CA TYR A 70 -12.57 -3.21 -8.63
C TYR A 70 -11.48 -2.37 -9.35
N PRO A 71 -11.26 -2.59 -10.65
CA PRO A 71 -10.40 -1.70 -11.42
C PRO A 71 -10.98 -0.28 -11.41
N THR A 72 -10.13 0.73 -11.28
CA THR A 72 -10.54 2.16 -11.28
C THR A 72 -11.29 2.56 -12.55
N GLU A 73 -11.10 1.83 -13.65
CA GLU A 73 -11.85 1.97 -14.91
C GLU A 73 -13.36 1.73 -14.76
N THR A 74 -13.78 0.98 -13.72
CA THR A 74 -15.20 0.66 -13.45
C THR A 74 -15.84 1.59 -12.43
N VAL A 75 -15.07 2.53 -11.87
CA VAL A 75 -15.48 3.41 -10.78
C VAL A 75 -16.06 4.72 -11.35
N PRO A 76 -17.28 5.15 -10.96
CA PRO A 76 -17.86 6.41 -11.40
C PRO A 76 -16.97 7.62 -11.03
N ASP A 77 -16.91 8.64 -11.88
CA ASP A 77 -16.04 9.80 -11.68
C ASP A 77 -16.30 10.57 -10.36
N GLU A 78 -17.53 10.53 -9.84
CA GLU A 78 -17.93 11.16 -8.58
C GLU A 78 -17.22 10.58 -7.36
N VAL A 79 -17.00 9.27 -7.34
CA VAL A 79 -16.34 8.55 -6.23
C VAL A 79 -14.85 8.30 -6.50
N ARG A 80 -14.36 8.63 -7.70
CA ARG A 80 -12.97 8.46 -8.10
C ARG A 80 -11.99 9.25 -7.23
N SER A 81 -12.38 10.45 -6.78
CA SER A 81 -11.56 11.28 -5.89
C SER A 81 -11.31 10.63 -4.52
N LEU A 82 -12.36 10.05 -3.92
CA LEU A 82 -12.27 9.25 -2.69
C LEU A 82 -11.49 7.96 -2.92
N TYR A 83 -11.65 7.34 -4.08
CA TYR A 83 -10.95 6.12 -4.45
C TYR A 83 -9.43 6.33 -4.52
N ILE A 84 -8.99 7.38 -5.21
CA ILE A 84 -7.58 7.75 -5.40
C ILE A 84 -6.89 8.13 -4.07
N LEU A 85 -7.67 8.44 -3.03
CA LEU A 85 -7.16 8.70 -1.67
C LEU A 85 -6.63 7.43 -0.98
N ASN A 86 -6.99 6.24 -1.48
CA ASN A 86 -6.51 4.99 -0.90
C ASN A 86 -5.07 4.72 -1.37
N PRO A 87 -4.08 4.64 -0.47
CA PRO A 87 -2.67 4.47 -0.83
C PRO A 87 -2.38 3.15 -1.57
N PHE A 88 -3.27 2.16 -1.48
CA PHE A 88 -3.14 0.92 -2.22
C PHE A 88 -3.53 1.04 -3.70
N VAL A 89 -4.26 2.09 -4.11
CA VAL A 89 -4.67 2.32 -5.51
C VAL A 89 -3.47 2.59 -6.40
N GLY A 90 -2.61 3.56 -6.05
CA GLY A 90 -1.44 3.85 -6.87
C GLY A 90 -0.44 2.70 -6.96
N VAL A 91 -0.37 1.85 -5.92
CA VAL A 91 0.46 0.63 -5.96
C VAL A 91 -0.09 -0.36 -6.98
N ILE A 92 -1.38 -0.72 -6.87
CA ILE A 92 -2.00 -1.74 -7.72
C ILE A 92 -2.14 -1.27 -9.16
N GLU A 93 -2.54 -0.02 -9.39
CA GLU A 93 -2.58 0.58 -10.73
C GLU A 93 -1.19 0.64 -11.37
N GLY A 94 -0.16 0.98 -10.58
CA GLY A 94 1.22 1.00 -11.04
C GLY A 94 1.72 -0.37 -11.48
N PHE A 95 1.40 -1.42 -10.72
CA PHE A 95 1.70 -2.79 -11.10
C PHE A 95 0.93 -3.23 -12.36
N ASN A 96 -0.36 -2.89 -12.46
CA ASN A 96 -1.16 -3.16 -13.65
C ASN A 96 -0.64 -2.41 -14.89
N ALA A 97 -0.19 -1.17 -14.74
CA ALA A 97 0.45 -0.42 -15.83
C ALA A 97 1.75 -1.11 -16.28
N CYS A 98 2.64 -1.42 -15.33
CA CYS A 98 3.93 -2.07 -15.64
C CYS A 98 3.79 -3.47 -16.27
N LEU A 99 2.82 -4.27 -15.81
CA LEU A 99 2.67 -5.68 -16.20
C LEU A 99 1.67 -5.91 -17.34
N LEU A 100 0.60 -5.13 -17.42
CA LEU A 100 -0.47 -5.30 -18.42
C LEU A 100 -0.46 -4.20 -19.49
N GLY A 101 0.47 -3.23 -19.40
CA GLY A 101 0.57 -2.12 -20.35
C GLY A 101 -0.58 -1.11 -20.25
N LYS A 102 -1.27 -1.06 -19.11
CA LYS A 102 -2.38 -0.12 -18.87
C LYS A 102 -1.90 1.34 -18.78
N PRO A 103 -2.79 2.34 -19.03
CA PRO A 103 -2.42 3.74 -18.85
C PRO A 103 -2.00 4.00 -17.41
N LEU A 104 -0.85 4.65 -17.24
CA LEU A 104 -0.36 5.04 -15.92
C LEU A 104 -0.99 6.38 -15.53
N TYR A 105 -1.80 6.37 -14.48
CA TYR A 105 -2.37 7.59 -13.90
C TYR A 105 -1.37 8.19 -12.90
N MET A 106 -0.71 9.28 -13.31
CA MET A 106 0.29 9.95 -12.48
C MET A 106 -0.33 10.57 -11.23
N ASP A 107 -1.58 10.99 -11.30
CA ASP A 107 -2.33 11.54 -10.16
C ASP A 107 -2.47 10.50 -9.05
N SER A 108 -2.88 9.28 -9.39
CA SER A 108 -2.99 8.17 -8.43
C SER A 108 -1.65 7.80 -7.80
N LEU A 109 -0.56 7.86 -8.57
CA LEU A 109 0.78 7.57 -8.05
C LEU A 109 1.21 8.63 -7.04
N LEU A 110 1.03 9.91 -7.36
CA LEU A 110 1.43 11.02 -6.49
C LEU A 110 0.60 11.07 -5.21
N THR A 111 -0.73 10.90 -5.29
CA THR A 111 -1.59 10.88 -4.10
C THR A 111 -1.22 9.72 -3.18
N SER A 112 -1.02 8.52 -3.75
CA SER A 112 -0.64 7.33 -2.99
C SER A 112 0.73 7.51 -2.32
N ALA A 113 1.71 8.07 -3.04
CA ALA A 113 3.03 8.34 -2.48
C ALA A 113 2.96 9.33 -1.32
N VAL A 114 2.25 10.45 -1.48
CA VAL A 114 2.08 11.45 -0.42
C VAL A 114 1.41 10.84 0.81
N ILE A 115 0.30 10.11 0.61
CA ILE A 115 -0.46 9.52 1.71
C ILE A 115 0.36 8.45 2.44
N SER A 116 1.03 7.56 1.71
CA SER A 116 1.90 6.53 2.31
C SER A 116 3.07 7.15 3.07
N THR A 117 3.67 8.23 2.57
CA THR A 117 4.73 8.96 3.29
C THR A 117 4.20 9.62 4.56
N VAL A 118 3.04 10.30 4.49
CA VAL A 118 2.41 10.91 5.67
C VAL A 118 2.05 9.86 6.72
N LEU A 119 1.46 8.73 6.32
CA LEU A 119 1.16 7.61 7.20
C LEU A 119 2.42 7.04 7.84
N LEU A 120 3.51 6.91 7.07
CA LEU A 120 4.78 6.39 7.58
C LEU A 120 5.37 7.33 8.63
N LEU A 121 5.46 8.63 8.33
CA LEU A 121 6.03 9.63 9.24
C LEU A 121 5.23 9.74 10.54
N THR A 122 3.90 9.77 10.43
CA THR A 122 3.01 9.81 11.60
C THR A 122 3.08 8.53 12.42
N GLY A 123 3.11 7.36 11.76
CA GLY A 123 3.26 6.06 12.41
C GLY A 123 4.60 5.93 13.14
N LEU A 124 5.70 6.34 12.51
CA LEU A 124 7.04 6.35 13.13
C LEU A 124 7.10 7.28 14.34
N PHE A 125 6.54 8.50 14.22
CA PHE A 125 6.52 9.46 15.32
C PHE A 125 5.73 8.91 16.52
N TYR A 126 4.57 8.32 16.27
CA TYR A 126 3.71 7.78 17.32
C TYR A 126 4.32 6.51 17.95
N PHE A 127 4.91 5.62 17.14
CA PHE A 127 5.64 4.45 17.62
C PHE A 127 6.81 4.84 18.54
N LYS A 128 7.64 5.80 18.12
CA LYS A 128 8.78 6.30 18.92
C LYS A 128 8.33 6.99 20.22
N ARG A 129 7.12 7.55 20.25
CA ARG A 129 6.54 8.11 21.47
C ARG A 129 6.11 7.01 22.45
N MET A 130 5.56 5.91 21.96
CA MET A 130 5.16 4.77 22.80
C MET A 130 6.35 3.97 23.32
N GLU A 131 7.43 3.84 22.55
CA GLU A 131 8.65 3.16 22.98
C GLU A 131 9.22 3.77 24.27
N ARG A 132 9.19 5.11 24.41
CA ARG A 132 9.60 5.79 25.65
C ARG A 132 8.76 5.42 26.87
N VAL A 133 7.46 5.16 26.70
CA VAL A 133 6.56 4.77 27.80
C VAL A 133 6.85 3.35 28.29
N ILE A 134 7.33 2.46 27.42
CA ILE A 134 7.67 1.08 27.77
C ILE A 134 8.96 1.03 28.59
N VAL A 135 9.94 1.87 28.25
CA VAL A 135 11.23 1.92 28.96
C VAL A 135 11.08 2.47 30.39
N ASP A 136 10.10 3.35 30.65
CA ASP A 136 9.87 3.90 31.99
C ASP A 136 9.11 2.96 32.96
N VAL A 137 8.63 1.80 32.48
CA VAL A 137 7.82 0.85 33.28
C VAL A 137 8.61 -0.42 33.68
N VAL A 138 9.84 -0.60 33.18
CA VAL A 138 10.71 -1.75 33.49
C VAL A 138 11.75 -1.41 34.54
#